data_AF-A0A9N8VTR4-F1
#
_entry.id   AF-A0A9N8VTR4-F1
#
_cell.length_a   1.000
_cell.length_b   1.000
_cell.length_c   1.000
_cell.angle_alpha   90.00
_cell.angle_beta   90.00
_cell.angle_gamma   90.00
#
_symmetry.space_group_name_H-M   'P 1'
#
loop_
_entity.id
_entity.type
_entity.pdbx_description
1 polymer ?
#
loop_
_entity_poly.entity_id
_entity_poly.type
_entity_poly.pdbx_seq_one_letter_code
_entity_poly.pdbx_strand_id
1 'polypeptide(L)'
;MLRLQEADNVLMYSRDELKKELESKKNRKFQEKCILIAQILLNEEPVVEYRPSAFFRSNRIALEVQEAQHRLHNTSWYKDVKKLEDIVNRDRKKRTLCQLNGIYLLEVWYDENLEVTIPKKIYKFRALIDRKIFNLD
;
A
#
# COMPACT_ATOMS: atom_id res chain seq x y z
N MET A 1 -19.11 -39.22 16.50
CA MET A 1 -18.17 -38.89 15.39
C MET A 1 -18.50 -37.54 14.75
N LEU A 2 -19.75 -37.30 14.30
CA LEU A 2 -20.21 -36.02 13.73
C LEU A 2 -19.89 -34.75 14.58
N ARG A 3 -20.14 -34.77 15.89
CA ARG A 3 -19.90 -33.61 16.77
C ARG A 3 -18.43 -33.21 16.92
N LEU A 4 -17.48 -34.14 16.76
CA LEU A 4 -16.05 -33.86 16.84
C LEU A 4 -15.58 -33.14 15.56
N GLN A 5 -16.08 -33.57 14.40
CA GLN A 5 -15.77 -32.99 13.10
C GLN A 5 -16.35 -31.56 12.94
N GLU A 6 -17.53 -31.32 13.51
CA GLU A 6 -18.12 -29.98 13.58
C GLU A 6 -17.30 -29.05 14.50
N ALA A 7 -16.84 -29.54 15.65
CA ALA A 7 -15.98 -28.78 16.56
C ALA A 7 -14.62 -28.44 15.94
N ASP A 8 -13.99 -29.37 15.22
CA ASP A 8 -12.72 -29.13 14.53
C ASP A 8 -12.86 -28.08 13.41
N ASN A 9 -13.97 -28.11 12.66
CA ASN A 9 -14.25 -27.12 11.63
C ASN A 9 -14.49 -25.71 12.21
N VAL A 10 -15.21 -25.61 13.34
CA VAL A 10 -15.44 -24.34 14.05
C VAL A 10 -14.14 -23.77 14.62
N LEU A 11 -13.27 -24.62 15.17
CA LEU A 11 -11.95 -24.22 15.67
C LEU A 11 -11.02 -23.75 14.54
N MET A 12 -11.02 -24.44 13.40
CA MET A 12 -10.25 -24.03 12.23
C MET A 12 -10.72 -22.67 11.71
N TYR A 13 -12.03 -22.47 11.56
CA TYR A 13 -12.61 -21.20 11.10
C TYR A 13 -12.27 -20.05 12.05
N SER A 14 -12.47 -20.24 13.36
CA SER A 14 -12.15 -19.24 14.38
C SER A 14 -10.67 -18.86 14.38
N ARG A 15 -9.77 -19.84 14.17
CA ARG A 15 -8.34 -19.59 14.07
C ARG A 15 -7.98 -18.74 12.84
N ASP A 16 -8.63 -19.01 11.71
CA ASP A 16 -8.39 -18.26 10.48
C ASP A 16 -8.94 -16.83 10.57
N GLU A 17 -10.06 -16.63 11.27
CA GLU A 17 -10.61 -15.30 11.56
C GLU A 17 -9.71 -14.49 12.50
N LEU A 18 -9.22 -15.11 13.58
CA LEU A 18 -8.23 -14.49 14.48
C LEU A 18 -6.92 -14.14 13.77
N LYS A 19 -6.44 -14.99 12.85
CA LYS A 19 -5.26 -14.69 12.02
C LYS A 19 -5.51 -13.46 11.15
N LYS A 20 -6.66 -13.37 10.48
CA LYS A 20 -7.04 -12.20 9.67
C LYS A 20 -7.10 -10.92 10.49
N GLU A 21 -7.67 -10.98 11.69
CA GLU A 21 -7.75 -9.82 12.58
C GLU A 21 -6.38 -9.37 13.09
N LEU A 22 -5.48 -10.32 13.41
CA LEU A 22 -4.12 -10.01 13.81
C LEU A 22 -3.33 -9.38 12.65
N GLU A 23 -3.50 -9.91 11.43
CA GLU A 23 -2.87 -9.38 10.22
C GLU A 23 -3.39 -7.96 9.91
N SER A 24 -4.69 -7.72 10.02
CA SER A 24 -5.27 -6.38 9.79
C SER A 24 -4.77 -5.35 10.79
N LYS A 25 -4.62 -5.72 12.07
CA LYS A 25 -4.01 -4.86 13.11
C LYS A 25 -2.56 -4.53 12.82
N LYS A 26 -1.78 -5.49 12.32
CA LYS A 26 -0.39 -5.30 11.89
C LYS A 26 -0.31 -4.37 10.67
N ASN A 27 -1.18 -4.58 9.67
CA ASN A 27 -1.27 -3.75 8.46
C ASN A 27 -1.58 -2.30 8.81
N ARG A 28 -2.52 -2.07 9.74
CA ARG A 28 -2.84 -0.73 10.23
C ARG A 28 -1.63 -0.05 10.90
N LYS A 29 -0.93 -0.72 11.81
CA LYS A 29 0.25 -0.15 12.48
C LYS A 29 1.37 0.19 11.49
N PHE A 30 1.57 -0.65 10.49
CA PHE A 30 2.55 -0.41 9.43
C PHE A 30 2.16 0.81 8.58
N GLN A 31 0.88 0.92 8.22
CA GLN A 31 0.37 2.06 7.48
C GLN A 31 0.55 3.38 8.25
N GLU A 32 0.17 3.41 9.53
CA GLU A 32 0.33 4.57 10.41
C GLU A 32 1.81 5.00 10.47
N LYS A 33 2.75 4.04 10.55
CA LYS A 33 4.19 4.34 10.49
C LYS A 33 4.62 4.91 9.14
N CYS A 34 4.12 4.38 8.02
CA CYS A 34 4.44 4.92 6.69
C CYS A 34 4.01 6.38 6.55
N ILE A 35 2.78 6.69 7.01
CA ILE A 35 2.22 8.03 6.98
C ILE A 35 3.05 8.97 7.84
N LEU A 36 3.42 8.55 9.06
CA LEU A 36 4.23 9.35 9.98
C LEU A 36 5.61 9.71 9.40
N ILE A 37 6.30 8.73 8.80
CA ILE A 37 7.61 8.98 8.16
C ILE A 37 7.45 9.95 6.99
N ALA A 38 6.41 9.77 6.16
CA ALA A 38 6.14 10.67 5.04
C ALA A 38 5.80 12.09 5.50
N GLN A 39 4.99 12.25 6.55
CA GLN A 39 4.66 13.56 7.16
C GLN A 39 5.93 14.30 7.59
N ILE A 40 6.82 13.64 8.32
CA ILE A 40 8.07 14.22 8.81
C ILE A 40 8.97 14.65 7.64
N LEU A 41 9.14 13.79 6.63
CA LEU A 41 10.05 14.07 5.51
C LEU A 41 9.51 15.15 4.57
N LEU A 42 8.19 15.18 4.37
CA LEU A 42 7.50 16.13 3.51
C LEU A 42 7.17 17.45 4.22
N ASN A 43 7.26 17.46 5.56
CA ASN A 43 6.81 18.56 6.41
C ASN A 43 5.37 19.00 6.06
N GLU A 44 4.49 18.02 5.87
CA GLU A 44 3.12 18.20 5.41
C GLU A 44 2.20 17.14 6.01
N GLU A 45 1.00 17.53 6.43
CA GLU A 45 -0.08 16.62 6.83
C GLU A 45 -0.88 16.14 5.61
N PRO A 46 -1.31 14.86 5.54
CA PRO A 46 -2.10 14.37 4.42
C PRO A 46 -3.50 15.00 4.42
N VAL A 47 -3.97 15.40 3.24
CA VAL A 47 -5.29 16.02 3.06
C VAL A 47 -6.41 14.98 2.97
N VAL A 48 -6.09 13.78 2.50
CA VAL A 48 -7.00 12.65 2.43
C VAL A 48 -6.27 11.43 2.97
N GLU A 49 -6.85 10.79 3.98
CA GLU A 49 -6.46 9.47 4.45
C GLU A 49 -7.58 8.48 4.08
N TYR A 50 -7.33 7.62 3.11
CA TYR A 50 -8.24 6.52 2.77
C TYR A 50 -7.46 5.23 2.91
N ARG A 51 -7.61 4.53 4.03
CA ARG A 51 -6.81 3.33 4.33
C ARG A 51 -6.92 2.31 3.19
N PRO A 52 -5.80 1.94 2.51
CA PRO A 52 -4.38 2.00 2.92
C PRO A 52 -3.52 3.13 2.29
N SER A 53 -4.08 4.32 2.07
CA SER A 53 -3.46 5.42 1.30
C SER A 53 -3.57 6.79 1.96
N ALA A 54 -2.62 7.69 1.64
CA ALA A 54 -2.58 9.08 2.10
C ALA A 54 -2.14 10.03 0.97
N PHE A 55 -2.65 11.26 0.93
CA PHE A 55 -2.30 12.25 -0.09
C PHE A 55 -1.74 13.55 0.48
N PHE A 56 -0.49 13.87 0.13
CA PHE A 56 0.23 15.09 0.47
C PHE A 56 0.13 16.08 -0.70
N ARG A 57 -0.78 17.04 -0.58
CA ARG A 57 -1.25 17.88 -1.69
C ARG A 57 -0.17 18.83 -2.20
N SER A 58 0.56 19.49 -1.30
CA SER A 58 1.59 20.49 -1.62
C SER A 58 2.77 19.83 -2.30
N ASN A 59 3.20 18.66 -1.80
CA ASN A 59 4.27 17.87 -2.42
C ASN A 59 3.80 17.04 -3.64
N ARG A 60 2.49 17.03 -3.94
CA ARG A 60 1.88 16.21 -5.01
C ARG A 60 2.24 14.73 -4.90
N ILE A 61 2.31 14.19 -3.68
CA ILE A 61 2.67 12.79 -3.41
C ILE A 61 1.47 12.02 -2.88
N ALA A 62 1.15 10.89 -3.52
CA ALA A 62 0.20 9.90 -3.00
C ALA A 62 0.98 8.71 -2.44
N LEU A 63 0.82 8.42 -1.16
CA LEU A 63 1.38 7.25 -0.49
C LEU A 63 0.38 6.09 -0.54
N GLU A 64 0.81 4.93 -1.00
CA GLU A 64 0.02 3.71 -1.01
C GLU A 64 0.81 2.55 -0.40
N VAL A 65 0.24 1.93 0.63
CA VAL A 65 0.81 0.73 1.25
C VAL A 65 0.25 -0.52 0.54
N GLN A 66 1.13 -1.24 -0.13
CA GLN A 66 0.85 -2.47 -0.84
C GLN A 66 1.09 -3.67 0.08
N GLU A 67 0.13 -4.58 0.14
CA GLU A 67 0.28 -5.81 0.92
C GLU A 67 1.16 -6.82 0.17
N ALA A 68 1.97 -7.58 0.91
CA ALA A 68 2.91 -8.55 0.32
C ALA A 68 2.21 -9.62 -0.55
N GLN A 69 0.92 -9.89 -0.28
CA GLN A 69 0.08 -10.77 -1.08
C GLN A 69 -0.15 -10.26 -2.51
N HIS A 70 -0.09 -8.95 -2.76
CA HIS A 70 -0.12 -8.39 -4.12
C HIS A 70 1.19 -8.59 -4.87
N ARG A 71 2.32 -8.71 -4.16
CA ARG A 71 3.66 -8.84 -4.78
C ARG A 71 3.86 -10.18 -5.45
N LEU A 72 3.32 -11.22 -4.83
CA LEU A 72 3.60 -12.60 -5.22
C LEU A 72 2.83 -13.07 -6.44
N HIS A 73 1.80 -12.33 -6.91
CA HIS A 73 0.98 -12.61 -8.11
C HIS A 73 0.79 -14.10 -8.42
N ASN A 74 0.72 -14.95 -7.39
CA ASN A 74 0.74 -16.39 -7.56
C ASN A 74 -0.71 -16.80 -7.71
N THR A 75 -1.03 -17.46 -8.82
CA THR A 75 -2.35 -17.99 -9.12
C THR A 75 -2.85 -18.96 -8.04
N SER A 76 -2.00 -19.39 -7.10
CA SER A 76 -2.42 -20.18 -5.94
C SER A 76 -3.26 -19.41 -4.90
N TRP A 77 -3.10 -18.08 -4.77
CA TRP A 77 -3.88 -17.26 -3.82
C TRP A 77 -5.18 -16.76 -4.42
N TYR A 78 -5.17 -16.42 -5.71
CA TYR A 78 -6.36 -16.01 -6.44
C TYR A 78 -6.96 -17.22 -7.15
N LYS A 79 -8.05 -17.75 -6.58
CA LYS A 79 -8.84 -18.83 -7.21
C LYS A 79 -9.39 -18.46 -8.59
N ASP A 80 -9.37 -17.19 -8.95
CA ASP A 80 -9.99 -16.63 -10.15
C ASP A 80 -9.01 -15.69 -10.88
N VAL A 81 -8.61 -16.09 -12.09
CA VAL A 81 -7.69 -15.34 -12.96
C VAL A 81 -8.28 -13.98 -13.32
N LYS A 82 -9.60 -13.88 -13.49
CA LYS A 82 -10.26 -12.62 -13.83
C LYS A 82 -10.13 -11.58 -12.71
N LYS A 83 -10.21 -12.02 -11.45
CA LYS A 83 -9.98 -11.13 -10.30
C LYS A 83 -8.56 -10.60 -10.25
N LEU A 84 -7.57 -11.44 -10.59
CA LEU A 84 -6.18 -11.01 -10.66
C LEU A 84 -6.00 -9.96 -11.77
N GLU A 85 -6.54 -10.22 -12.96
CA GLU A 85 -6.51 -9.27 -14.07
C GLU A 85 -7.18 -7.93 -13.74
N ASP A 86 -8.35 -7.97 -13.09
CA ASP A 86 -9.07 -6.77 -12.65
C ASP A 86 -8.24 -5.93 -11.64
N ILE A 87 -7.52 -6.58 -10.73
CA ILE A 87 -6.61 -5.89 -9.78
C ILE A 87 -5.45 -5.24 -10.52
N VAL A 88 -4.79 -5.99 -11.41
CA VAL A 88 -3.66 -5.48 -12.21
C VAL A 88 -4.11 -4.29 -13.06
N ASN A 89 -5.26 -4.38 -13.72
CA ASN A 89 -5.83 -3.31 -14.53
C ASN A 89 -6.18 -2.08 -13.69
N ARG A 90 -6.73 -2.28 -12.48
CA ARG A 90 -7.03 -1.20 -11.54
C ARG A 90 -5.77 -0.46 -11.11
N ASP A 91 -4.71 -1.17 -10.75
CA ASP A 91 -3.45 -0.56 -10.33
C ASP A 91 -2.74 0.13 -11.48
N ARG A 92 -2.80 -0.44 -12.69
CA ARG A 92 -2.31 0.24 -13.91
C ARG A 92 -3.04 1.56 -14.14
N LYS A 93 -4.39 1.55 -14.08
CA LYS A 93 -5.22 2.74 -14.26
C LYS A 93 -4.90 3.79 -13.20
N LYS A 94 -4.72 3.39 -11.94
CA LYS A 94 -4.33 4.29 -10.84
C LYS A 94 -2.99 4.96 -11.12
N ARG A 95 -1.96 4.20 -11.49
CA ARG A 95 -0.63 4.75 -11.85
C ARG A 95 -0.73 5.74 -13.01
N THR A 96 -1.48 5.41 -14.05
CA THR A 96 -1.72 6.31 -15.19
C THR A 96 -2.41 7.60 -14.76
N LEU A 97 -3.44 7.51 -13.93
CA LEU A 97 -4.15 8.70 -13.42
C LEU A 97 -3.24 9.59 -12.56
N CYS A 98 -2.41 9.01 -11.69
CA CYS A 98 -1.42 9.79 -10.93
C CYS A 98 -0.46 10.53 -11.88
N GLN A 99 0.09 9.84 -12.87
CA GLN A 99 1.01 10.44 -13.84
C GLN A 99 0.38 11.59 -14.63
N LEU A 100 -0.83 11.40 -15.16
CA LEU A 100 -1.54 12.43 -15.92
C LEU A 100 -1.84 13.68 -15.09
N ASN A 101 -2.08 13.50 -13.79
CA ASN A 101 -2.32 14.60 -12.86
C ASN A 101 -1.03 15.16 -12.23
N GLY A 102 0.16 14.71 -12.66
CA GLY A 102 1.43 15.14 -12.07
C GLY A 102 1.53 14.82 -10.57
N ILE A 103 0.97 13.68 -10.16
CA ILE A 103 1.04 13.14 -8.81
C ILE A 103 2.10 12.03 -8.79
N TYR A 104 3.04 12.12 -7.85
CA TYR A 104 4.04 11.11 -7.60
C TYR A 104 3.45 10.03 -6.70
N LEU A 105 3.23 8.83 -7.26
CA LEU A 105 2.76 7.67 -6.50
C LEU A 105 3.94 7.00 -5.78
N LEU A 106 3.92 7.04 -4.45
CA LEU A 106 4.84 6.40 -3.53
C LEU A 106 4.25 5.06 -3.05
N GLU A 107 4.60 3.98 -3.74
CA GLU A 107 4.20 2.62 -3.35
C GLU A 107 5.19 2.05 -2.33
N VAL A 108 4.70 1.57 -1.19
CA VAL A 108 5.51 0.96 -0.13
C VAL A 108 4.98 -0.43 0.17
N TRP A 109 5.86 -1.44 0.18
CA TRP A 109 5.47 -2.81 0.45
C TRP A 109 5.61 -3.14 1.94
N TYR A 110 4.73 -4.00 2.45
CA TYR A 110 4.72 -4.39 3.87
C TYR A 110 6.03 -5.03 4.37
N ASP A 111 6.81 -5.65 3.46
CA ASP A 111 8.08 -6.30 3.74
C ASP A 111 9.31 -5.38 3.57
N GLU A 112 9.12 -4.11 3.17
CA GLU A 112 10.20 -3.14 3.01
C GLU A 112 10.64 -2.53 4.36
N ASN A 113 11.94 -2.24 4.48
CA ASN A 113 12.44 -1.40 5.57
C ASN A 113 12.00 0.05 5.35
N LEU A 114 11.02 0.51 6.14
CA LEU A 114 10.39 1.81 6.02
C LEU A 114 11.37 2.98 6.16
N GLU A 115 12.30 2.88 7.11
CA GLU A 115 13.28 3.92 7.44
C GLU A 115 14.32 4.13 6.33
N VAL A 116 14.43 3.17 5.40
CA VAL A 116 15.32 3.28 4.24
C VAL A 116 14.51 3.60 2.99
N THR A 117 13.42 2.87 2.78
CA THR A 117 12.68 2.89 1.52
C THR A 117 11.90 4.18 1.32
N ILE A 118 11.19 4.66 2.34
CA ILE A 118 10.38 5.88 2.21
C ILE A 118 11.28 7.10 1.95
N PRO A 119 12.34 7.36 2.76
CA PRO A 119 13.25 8.47 2.47
C PRO A 119 13.85 8.39 1.07
N LYS A 120 14.36 7.21 0.67
CA LYS A 120 14.97 7.03 -0.65
C LYS A 120 14.02 7.38 -1.80
N LYS A 121 12.75 6.95 -1.72
CA LYS A 121 11.75 7.23 -2.75
C LYS A 121 11.35 8.72 -2.74
N ILE A 122 11.16 9.33 -1.57
CA ILE A 122 10.85 10.77 -1.44
C ILE A 122 11.98 11.65 -1.99
N TYR A 123 13.24 11.38 -1.62
CA TYR A 123 14.38 12.15 -2.14
C TYR A 123 14.51 12.04 -3.65
N LYS A 124 14.23 10.85 -4.21
CA LYS A 124 14.19 10.67 -5.67
C LYS A 124 13.10 11.52 -6.32
N PHE A 125 11.92 11.63 -5.71
CA PHE A 125 10.85 12.48 -6.25
C PHE A 125 11.19 13.96 -6.14
N ARG A 126 11.74 14.43 -5.01
CA ARG A 126 12.22 15.82 -4.88
C ARG A 126 13.23 16.18 -5.95
N ALA A 127 14.26 15.35 -6.15
CA ALA A 127 15.25 15.58 -7.18
C ALA A 127 14.65 15.65 -8.61
N LEU A 128 13.57 14.93 -8.88
CA LEU A 128 12.85 15.01 -10.16
C LEU A 128 12.00 16.28 -10.28
N ILE A 129 11.40 16.73 -9.18
CA ILE A 129 10.63 17.98 -9.13
C ILE A 129 11.58 19.15 -9.38
N ASP A 130 12.70 19.22 -8.64
CA ASP A 130 13.69 20.29 -8.77
C ASP A 130 14.23 20.35 -10.21
N ARG A 131 14.61 19.20 -10.79
CA ARG A 131 15.06 19.13 -12.19
C ARG A 131 14.00 19.60 -13.18
N LYS A 132 12.72 19.34 -12.96
CA LYS A 132 11.66 19.83 -13.86
C LYS A 132 11.51 21.34 -13.76
N ILE A 133 11.63 21.91 -12.57
CA ILE A 133 11.62 23.36 -12.36
C ILE A 133 12.77 24.00 -13.12
N PHE A 134 14.00 23.48 -12.99
CA PHE A 134 15.18 24.00 -13.70
C PHE A 134 15.15 23.87 -15.23
N ASN A 135 14.32 22.99 -15.80
CA ASN A 135 14.19 22.82 -17.25
C ASN A 135 13.02 23.63 -17.85
N LEU A 136 12.30 24.38 -17.01
CA LEU A 136 11.21 25.27 -17.43
C LEU A 136 11.61 26.76 -17.41
N ASP A 137 12.85 27.06 -17.01
CA ASP A 137 13.52 28.36 -17.15
C ASP A 137 14.37 28.39 -18.43
#